data_AF-A0A8J7Q3Q8-F1
#
_entry.id   AF-A0A8J7Q3Q8-F1
#
_cell.length_a   1.000
_cell.length_b   1.000
_cell.length_c   1.000
_cell.angle_alpha   90.00
_cell.angle_beta   90.00
_cell.angle_gamma   90.00
#
_symmetry.space_group_name_H-M   'P 1'
#
loop_
_entity.id
_entity.type
_entity.pdbx_description
1 polymer ?
#
loop_
_entity_poly.entity_id
_entity_poly.type
_entity_poly.pdbx_seq_one_letter_code
_entity_poly.pdbx_strand_id
1 'polypeptide(L)'
;MPHRRFAALRVDELERRDAPATLVGPTTVTYQDTDGDSVVVRFSKPILNAGNVSSVFMFSYGIVDGTNDVQQQLERINLAGLGAAAAGTSVTVTASRSPVIGGDGFAAVGTIDATGIDLGPVTIDGDLGRVLAGDANTATSGLKGLTVLSLGEFGDSFGGVDSATVVQGRLDFLTVKTDVHYASVSAQGGADGKIGRVFVGGSVLGSGDFTGRISASGGLGSVTIRGDLAGGSGDNSGQVFSGAGLAGVKVGGSVRGADGVFSGAIASAGDLGPVTIRGGLAGGSGDDSGTVSSLGKLAGVSVGGSVVGAFGQRGGGISSTGDMGPVTISGDLTGGAGLYSGEVRSVARLAGVTVAGSLMAGRGDASGTISARGGVGPVKIGGSVIGGPLDGSGRITTDDSLASVTIGGSLEGGVGTDSGQIEAAGSIGLVTIRGDVTPGDGERSGSVRSEGRLAGITIGGALRGGFSDSTGRIEANGLGPVSIGGDLIGGPGNGSGSVVSDGDMASVAVGGGIRGGNGENSGQISASGPIGLVTVREDLVGGDGSNSGQVTSRAGVAGVTVAGSVRGGSGAGGGAIQANGLGVLKIRGDLIGGT
;
A
#
# COMPACT_ATOMS: atom_id res chain seq x y z
N MET A 1 6.37 95.10 -35.88
CA MET A 1 7.64 94.38 -35.64
C MET A 1 7.27 92.96 -35.18
N PRO A 2 7.83 91.90 -35.79
CA PRO A 2 7.25 90.56 -35.79
C PRO A 2 7.67 89.73 -34.57
N HIS A 3 6.74 88.98 -33.97
CA HIS A 3 7.08 87.94 -33.01
C HIS A 3 7.46 86.65 -33.75
N ARG A 4 8.76 86.31 -33.62
CA ARG A 4 9.38 85.08 -34.13
C ARG A 4 8.64 83.84 -33.62
N ARG A 5 8.23 82.98 -34.54
CA ARG A 5 7.89 81.57 -34.25
C ARG A 5 9.16 80.85 -33.79
N PHE A 6 9.15 80.30 -32.59
CA PHE A 6 10.06 79.21 -32.23
C PHE A 6 9.42 77.91 -32.70
N ALA A 7 10.04 77.25 -33.68
CA ALA A 7 9.73 75.87 -34.00
C ALA A 7 10.17 75.02 -32.79
N ALA A 8 9.21 74.47 -32.06
CA ALA A 8 9.50 73.40 -31.12
C ALA A 8 9.84 72.15 -31.94
N LEU A 9 11.10 71.72 -31.88
CA LEU A 9 11.47 70.36 -32.25
C LEU A 9 10.75 69.44 -31.27
N ARG A 10 9.67 68.79 -31.72
CA ARG A 10 9.24 67.55 -31.09
C ARG A 10 10.22 66.48 -31.54
N VAL A 11 10.93 65.91 -30.58
CA VAL A 11 11.48 64.58 -30.73
C VAL A 11 10.26 63.67 -30.74
N ASP A 12 9.92 63.11 -31.90
CA ASP A 12 9.04 61.94 -31.90
C ASP A 12 9.85 60.84 -31.22
N GLU A 13 9.37 60.34 -30.08
CA GLU A 13 9.86 59.08 -29.53
C GLU A 13 9.67 58.03 -30.63
N LEU A 14 10.79 57.61 -31.23
CA LEU A 14 10.84 56.38 -32.02
C LEU A 14 10.22 55.29 -31.14
N GLU A 15 9.23 54.58 -31.67
CA GLU A 15 8.60 53.43 -30.99
C GLU A 15 9.68 52.63 -30.28
N ARG A 16 9.62 52.60 -28.95
CA ARG A 16 10.44 51.72 -28.15
C ARG A 16 10.00 50.31 -28.54
N ARG A 17 10.78 49.66 -29.40
CA ARG A 17 10.63 48.24 -29.71
C ARG A 17 11.09 47.49 -28.46
N ASP A 18 10.19 47.42 -27.50
CA ASP A 18 10.38 46.74 -26.22
C ASP A 18 10.06 45.26 -26.42
N ALA A 19 11.05 44.38 -26.61
CA ALA A 19 10.86 42.91 -26.66
C ALA A 19 12.16 42.06 -26.79
N PRO A 20 12.80 41.53 -25.72
CA PRO A 20 14.21 41.13 -25.76
C PRO A 20 14.53 39.64 -25.51
N ALA A 21 15.10 38.97 -26.52
CA ALA A 21 16.00 37.83 -26.37
C ALA A 21 17.09 37.90 -27.45
N THR A 22 18.27 37.33 -27.18
CA THR A 22 19.42 37.39 -28.09
C THR A 22 19.73 36.04 -28.73
N LEU A 23 19.68 35.97 -30.07
CA LEU A 23 20.25 34.85 -30.83
C LEU A 23 21.78 34.97 -30.86
N VAL A 24 22.47 34.20 -30.02
CA VAL A 24 23.94 34.21 -29.91
C VAL A 24 24.61 33.43 -31.05
N GLY A 25 23.94 32.41 -31.58
CA GLY A 25 24.43 31.61 -32.70
C GLY A 25 23.44 30.53 -33.12
N PRO A 26 23.78 29.65 -34.07
CA PRO A 26 22.83 28.69 -34.65
C PRO A 26 22.34 27.61 -33.67
N THR A 27 22.85 27.60 -32.44
CA THR A 27 22.52 26.64 -31.39
C THR A 27 22.03 27.30 -30.11
N THR A 28 22.12 28.63 -29.97
CA THR A 28 22.06 29.28 -28.65
C THR A 28 21.24 30.55 -28.68
N VAL A 29 20.29 30.66 -27.74
CA VAL A 29 19.56 31.89 -27.41
C VAL A 29 19.78 32.20 -25.94
N THR A 30 19.92 33.48 -25.61
CA THR A 30 19.91 33.97 -24.23
C THR A 30 18.75 34.90 -24.02
N TYR A 31 18.21 34.95 -22.81
CA TYR A 31 17.21 35.92 -22.41
C TYR A 31 17.33 36.22 -20.91
N GLN A 32 16.53 37.16 -20.46
CA GLN A 32 16.41 37.51 -19.05
C GLN A 32 15.04 37.06 -18.53
N ASP A 33 15.02 36.20 -17.52
CA ASP A 33 13.78 35.67 -16.96
C ASP A 33 13.01 36.73 -16.16
N THR A 34 11.72 36.48 -15.95
CA THR A 34 10.76 37.40 -15.31
C THR A 34 11.23 37.87 -13.92
N ASP A 35 11.92 37.00 -13.19
CA ASP A 35 12.42 37.26 -11.84
C ASP A 35 13.85 37.85 -11.81
N GLY A 36 14.47 38.00 -12.99
CA GLY A 36 15.81 38.53 -13.15
C GLY A 36 16.91 37.49 -13.30
N ASP A 37 16.63 36.23 -13.59
CA ASP A 37 17.66 35.25 -13.95
C ASP A 37 18.20 35.40 -15.39
N SER A 38 19.51 35.30 -15.57
CA SER A 38 20.10 35.28 -16.92
C SER A 38 20.11 33.84 -17.44
N VAL A 39 19.34 33.59 -18.49
CA VAL A 39 19.09 32.23 -18.99
C VAL A 39 19.75 32.00 -20.34
N VAL A 40 20.34 30.83 -20.50
CA VAL A 40 20.92 30.33 -21.76
C VAL A 40 20.18 29.08 -22.18
N VAL A 41 19.58 29.10 -23.37
CA VAL A 41 19.03 27.91 -24.03
C VAL A 41 19.96 27.45 -25.14
N ARG A 42 20.38 26.19 -25.09
CA ARG A 42 21.32 25.58 -26.04
C ARG A 42 20.76 24.30 -26.65
N PHE A 43 20.85 24.20 -27.96
CA PHE A 43 20.61 22.97 -28.72
C PHE A 43 21.93 22.28 -29.10
N SER A 44 21.93 20.94 -29.18
CA SER A 44 23.11 20.20 -29.63
C SER A 44 23.33 20.24 -31.14
N LYS A 45 22.32 20.67 -31.91
CA LYS A 45 22.37 20.82 -33.38
C LYS A 45 22.17 22.28 -33.80
N PRO A 46 22.78 22.73 -34.91
CA PRO A 46 22.65 24.11 -35.40
C PRO A 46 21.30 24.31 -36.11
N ILE A 47 20.22 24.39 -35.35
CA ILE A 47 18.83 24.45 -35.87
C ILE A 47 18.22 25.85 -35.87
N LEU A 48 18.94 26.85 -35.37
CA LEU A 48 18.49 28.23 -35.30
C LEU A 48 19.11 29.11 -36.38
N ASN A 49 18.32 30.06 -36.87
CA ASN A 49 18.74 31.16 -37.71
C ASN A 49 17.81 32.36 -37.49
N ALA A 50 18.16 33.51 -38.05
CA ALA A 50 17.37 34.73 -37.89
C ALA A 50 15.92 34.61 -38.43
N GLY A 51 15.68 33.68 -39.36
CA GLY A 51 14.36 33.46 -39.96
C GLY A 51 13.43 32.55 -39.17
N ASN A 52 13.94 31.75 -38.21
CA ASN A 52 13.12 30.80 -37.45
C ASN A 52 13.15 31.00 -35.93
N VAL A 53 14.10 31.77 -35.39
CA VAL A 53 14.28 31.85 -33.93
C VAL A 53 13.03 32.32 -33.18
N SER A 54 12.29 33.29 -33.74
CA SER A 54 11.06 33.82 -33.12
C SER A 54 9.84 32.90 -33.28
N SER A 55 9.90 31.87 -34.12
CA SER A 55 8.88 30.81 -34.16
C SER A 55 9.22 29.62 -33.26
N VAL A 56 10.52 29.45 -32.96
CA VAL A 56 11.01 28.43 -32.03
C VAL A 56 10.83 28.87 -30.58
N PHE A 57 11.12 30.13 -30.24
CA PHE A 57 10.99 30.63 -28.88
C PHE A 57 9.80 31.57 -28.76
N MET A 58 8.84 31.19 -27.90
CA MET A 58 7.67 32.00 -27.57
C MET A 58 7.79 32.47 -26.12
N PHE A 59 7.76 33.78 -25.93
CA PHE A 59 7.82 34.43 -24.62
C PHE A 59 6.47 35.08 -24.28
N SER A 60 6.21 35.31 -23.00
CA SER A 60 4.97 35.98 -22.53
C SER A 60 4.81 37.40 -23.07
N TYR A 61 5.93 38.05 -23.35
CA TYR A 61 6.00 39.34 -24.01
C TYR A 61 7.26 39.38 -24.89
N GLY A 62 7.10 39.78 -26.16
CA GLY A 62 8.21 40.05 -27.06
C GLY A 62 8.58 38.95 -28.08
N ILE A 63 9.71 39.15 -28.76
CA ILE A 63 10.32 38.29 -29.78
C ILE A 63 11.83 38.19 -29.51
N VAL A 64 12.56 37.37 -30.27
CA VAL A 64 14.03 37.38 -30.23
C VAL A 64 14.56 38.51 -31.12
N ASP A 65 14.80 39.69 -30.54
CA ASP A 65 15.18 40.92 -31.26
C ASP A 65 16.68 41.28 -31.19
N GLY A 66 17.46 40.56 -30.38
CA GLY A 66 18.90 40.80 -30.18
C GLY A 66 19.30 41.52 -28.90
N THR A 67 18.38 41.76 -27.96
CA THR A 67 18.68 42.35 -26.64
C THR A 67 18.21 41.46 -25.49
N ASN A 68 18.64 41.70 -24.24
CA ASN A 68 18.21 40.96 -23.03
C ASN A 68 17.72 41.92 -21.92
N ASP A 69 17.30 43.14 -22.26
CA ASP A 69 17.15 44.25 -21.29
C ASP A 69 15.80 44.24 -20.55
N VAL A 70 14.85 43.43 -20.99
CA VAL A 70 13.53 43.25 -20.35
C VAL A 70 13.39 41.81 -19.88
N GLN A 71 12.83 41.67 -18.68
CA GLN A 71 12.51 40.39 -18.07
C GLN A 71 11.29 39.79 -18.78
N GLN A 72 11.37 38.53 -19.18
CA GLN A 72 10.31 37.84 -19.91
C GLN A 72 10.27 36.35 -19.57
N GLN A 73 9.08 35.76 -19.63
CA GLN A 73 8.86 34.36 -19.32
C GLN A 73 9.00 33.51 -20.59
N LEU A 74 9.82 32.45 -20.58
CA LEU A 74 9.85 31.48 -21.68
C LEU A 74 8.64 30.54 -21.58
N GLU A 75 7.64 30.74 -22.44
CA GLU A 75 6.40 29.95 -22.43
C GLU A 75 6.50 28.68 -23.27
N ARG A 76 7.18 28.74 -24.43
CA ARG A 76 7.33 27.58 -25.30
C ARG A 76 8.63 27.57 -26.10
N ILE A 77 9.26 26.40 -26.17
CA ILE A 77 10.25 26.03 -27.18
C ILE A 77 9.56 25.10 -28.19
N ASN A 78 9.24 25.62 -29.38
CA ASN A 78 8.58 24.89 -30.47
C ASN A 78 9.62 24.33 -31.46
N LEU A 79 9.91 23.04 -31.32
CA LEU A 79 10.77 22.27 -32.21
C LEU A 79 9.99 21.52 -33.29
N ALA A 80 8.70 21.26 -33.08
CA ALA A 80 7.83 20.55 -34.02
C ALA A 80 7.87 21.17 -35.43
N GLY A 81 7.88 22.51 -35.51
CA GLY A 81 7.96 23.25 -36.77
C GLY A 81 9.27 23.07 -37.56
N LEU A 82 10.32 22.50 -36.96
CA LEU A 82 11.62 22.28 -37.59
C LEU A 82 11.76 20.88 -38.23
N GLY A 83 10.83 19.97 -37.94
CA GLY A 83 10.82 18.61 -38.47
C GLY A 83 12.14 17.85 -38.27
N ALA A 84 12.56 17.10 -39.28
CA ALA A 84 13.74 16.22 -39.21
C ALA A 84 15.06 16.93 -38.84
N ALA A 85 15.17 18.25 -39.04
CA ALA A 85 16.35 19.01 -38.63
C ALA A 85 16.56 18.99 -37.11
N ALA A 86 15.48 18.95 -36.33
CA ALA A 86 15.52 18.90 -34.88
C ALA A 86 15.59 17.47 -34.31
N ALA A 87 15.36 16.43 -35.11
CA ALA A 87 15.38 15.04 -34.64
C ALA A 87 16.70 14.68 -33.93
N GLY A 88 16.61 14.12 -32.73
CA GLY A 88 17.74 13.77 -31.88
C GLY A 88 18.53 14.95 -31.31
N THR A 89 18.05 16.19 -31.44
CA THR A 89 18.67 17.34 -30.77
C THR A 89 18.46 17.26 -29.26
N SER A 90 19.49 17.64 -28.49
CA SER A 90 19.38 17.82 -27.03
C SER A 90 19.00 19.26 -26.73
N VAL A 91 18.27 19.49 -25.63
CA VAL A 91 17.94 20.83 -25.13
C VAL A 91 18.59 21.01 -23.78
N THR A 92 19.34 22.09 -23.60
CA THR A 92 19.93 22.45 -22.31
C THR A 92 19.56 23.88 -21.98
N VAL A 93 18.91 24.09 -20.84
CA VAL A 93 18.61 25.40 -20.28
C VAL A 93 19.37 25.54 -18.98
N THR A 94 20.17 26.59 -18.88
CA THR A 94 20.89 26.96 -17.65
C THR A 94 20.50 28.37 -17.26
N ALA A 95 20.20 28.58 -15.99
CA ALA A 95 20.01 29.90 -15.41
C ALA A 95 21.15 30.24 -14.47
N SER A 96 21.37 31.53 -14.30
CA SER A 96 22.26 32.04 -13.28
C SER A 96 21.71 33.36 -12.77
N ARG A 97 21.77 33.53 -11.45
CA ARG A 97 21.34 34.74 -10.79
C ARG A 97 22.04 35.95 -11.38
N SER A 98 21.27 36.92 -11.86
CA SER A 98 21.84 38.15 -12.37
C SER A 98 22.40 38.98 -11.22
N PRO A 99 23.67 39.42 -11.30
CA PRO A 99 24.26 40.29 -10.29
C PRO A 99 23.66 41.70 -10.28
N VAL A 100 22.86 42.06 -11.29
CA VAL A 100 22.28 43.40 -11.45
C VAL A 100 20.80 43.43 -11.05
N ILE A 101 20.02 42.48 -11.55
CA ILE A 101 18.55 42.49 -11.44
C ILE A 101 17.98 41.40 -10.52
N GLY A 102 18.80 40.45 -10.05
CA GLY A 102 18.37 39.45 -9.09
C GLY A 102 18.09 38.08 -9.71
N GLY A 103 16.93 37.50 -9.42
CA GLY A 103 16.61 36.10 -9.70
C GLY A 103 16.90 35.15 -8.53
N ASP A 104 16.38 33.93 -8.64
CA ASP A 104 16.59 32.82 -7.71
C ASP A 104 17.70 31.85 -8.14
N GLY A 105 18.19 31.99 -9.38
CA GLY A 105 19.22 31.14 -9.97
C GLY A 105 18.69 30.03 -10.87
N PHE A 106 17.39 29.97 -11.13
CA PHE A 106 16.73 28.92 -11.89
C PHE A 106 15.89 29.49 -13.03
N ALA A 107 15.71 28.71 -14.10
CA ALA A 107 14.83 29.10 -15.20
C ALA A 107 13.41 28.59 -14.96
N ALA A 108 12.40 29.42 -15.20
CA ALA A 108 11.04 28.94 -15.42
C ALA A 108 10.84 28.65 -16.92
N VAL A 109 10.56 27.40 -17.30
CA VAL A 109 10.32 27.00 -18.69
C VAL A 109 8.93 26.39 -18.82
N GLY A 110 8.09 26.92 -19.71
CA GLY A 110 6.73 26.42 -19.91
C GLY A 110 6.68 25.05 -20.62
N THR A 111 6.63 25.05 -21.95
CA THR A 111 6.51 23.82 -22.76
C THR A 111 7.70 23.64 -23.70
N ILE A 112 8.24 22.42 -23.79
CA ILE A 112 9.06 22.01 -24.92
C ILE A 112 8.20 21.16 -25.84
N ASP A 113 7.89 21.67 -27.04
CA ASP A 113 7.05 20.99 -28.03
C ASP A 113 7.92 20.45 -29.18
N ALA A 114 8.18 19.15 -29.13
CA ALA A 114 8.81 18.37 -30.17
C ALA A 114 7.86 17.26 -30.64
N THR A 115 6.56 17.56 -30.72
CA THR A 115 5.55 16.61 -31.22
C THR A 115 5.95 16.07 -32.60
N GLY A 116 6.01 14.75 -32.74
CA GLY A 116 6.42 14.08 -33.97
C GLY A 116 7.94 13.99 -34.16
N ILE A 117 8.74 14.31 -33.14
CA ILE A 117 10.20 14.35 -33.21
C ILE A 117 10.80 13.68 -31.96
N ASP A 118 11.62 12.66 -32.17
CA ASP A 118 12.46 12.09 -31.12
C ASP A 118 13.51 13.10 -30.65
N LEU A 119 13.67 13.29 -29.35
CA LEU A 119 14.67 14.18 -28.76
C LEU A 119 15.87 13.43 -28.18
N GLY A 120 17.02 14.10 -28.22
CA GLY A 120 18.14 13.79 -27.32
C GLY A 120 17.79 14.15 -25.87
N PRO A 121 18.76 14.10 -24.93
CA PRO A 121 18.50 14.48 -23.55
C PRO A 121 18.03 15.94 -23.42
N VAL A 122 17.08 16.16 -22.52
CA VAL A 122 16.61 17.49 -22.12
C VAL A 122 17.06 17.74 -20.68
N THR A 123 17.75 18.86 -20.46
CA THR A 123 18.24 19.28 -19.14
C THR A 123 17.84 20.73 -18.88
N ILE A 124 17.05 20.96 -17.85
CA ILE A 124 16.61 22.29 -17.42
C ILE A 124 17.13 22.53 -16.02
N ASP A 125 17.93 23.59 -15.85
CA ASP A 125 18.31 24.07 -14.52
C ASP A 125 17.25 25.02 -13.98
N GLY A 126 16.12 24.41 -13.60
CA GLY A 126 14.94 25.11 -13.11
C GLY A 126 13.67 24.29 -13.32
N ASP A 127 12.52 24.94 -13.20
CA ASP A 127 11.22 24.32 -13.36
C ASP A 127 10.87 24.13 -14.83
N LEU A 128 10.16 23.04 -15.09
CA LEU A 128 9.59 22.76 -16.40
C LEU A 128 8.10 22.45 -16.27
N GLY A 129 7.28 23.11 -17.09
CA GLY A 129 5.86 22.78 -17.20
C GLY A 129 5.65 21.40 -17.83
N ARG A 130 6.10 21.20 -19.08
CA ARG A 130 6.02 19.89 -19.76
C ARG A 130 6.94 19.72 -20.97
N VAL A 131 7.10 18.47 -21.42
CA VAL A 131 7.68 18.10 -22.72
C VAL A 131 6.68 17.28 -23.54
N LEU A 132 6.50 17.63 -24.81
CA LEU A 132 5.87 16.78 -25.81
C LEU A 132 6.95 16.29 -26.76
N ALA A 133 7.17 14.98 -26.88
CA ALA A 133 8.25 14.44 -27.71
C ALA A 133 7.92 13.06 -28.27
N GLY A 134 8.66 12.66 -29.29
CA GLY A 134 8.59 11.35 -29.91
C GLY A 134 7.85 11.35 -31.25
N ASP A 135 8.23 10.41 -32.11
CA ASP A 135 7.63 10.19 -33.42
C ASP A 135 6.76 8.92 -33.48
N ALA A 136 6.27 8.58 -34.68
CA ALA A 136 5.41 7.41 -34.87
C ALA A 136 6.12 6.06 -34.68
N ASN A 137 7.45 6.03 -34.75
CA ASN A 137 8.26 4.84 -34.52
C ASN A 137 8.59 4.68 -33.03
N THR A 138 7.65 4.12 -32.28
CA THR A 138 7.79 3.98 -30.82
C THR A 138 8.93 3.07 -30.36
N ALA A 139 9.55 2.30 -31.26
CA ALA A 139 10.68 1.44 -30.95
C ALA A 139 11.96 2.23 -30.64
N THR A 140 12.04 3.50 -31.06
CA THR A 140 13.12 4.43 -30.66
C THR A 140 12.76 5.20 -29.40
N SER A 141 13.77 5.81 -28.78
CA SER A 141 13.55 6.68 -27.63
C SER A 141 12.97 8.01 -28.09
N GLY A 142 11.69 8.23 -27.83
CA GLY A 142 11.03 9.53 -28.06
C GLY A 142 11.69 10.65 -27.26
N LEU A 143 12.23 10.32 -26.08
CA LEU A 143 13.07 11.23 -25.29
C LEU A 143 14.20 10.45 -24.61
N LYS A 144 15.46 10.74 -24.98
CA LYS A 144 16.64 10.09 -24.38
C LYS A 144 16.88 10.39 -22.89
N GLY A 145 16.12 11.31 -22.31
CA GLY A 145 16.16 11.56 -20.87
C GLY A 145 15.69 12.96 -20.51
N LEU A 146 15.10 13.08 -19.34
CA LEU A 146 14.65 14.36 -18.79
C LEU A 146 15.33 14.60 -17.43
N THR A 147 16.04 15.71 -17.31
CA THR A 147 16.58 16.21 -16.04
C THR A 147 16.08 17.62 -15.79
N VAL A 148 15.37 17.83 -14.68
CA VAL A 148 14.81 19.13 -14.30
C VAL A 148 15.02 19.38 -12.81
N LEU A 149 14.92 20.63 -12.35
CA LEU A 149 14.87 20.91 -10.92
C LEU A 149 13.54 20.37 -10.37
N SER A 150 12.43 20.95 -10.80
CA SER A 150 11.05 20.59 -10.48
C SER A 150 10.25 20.37 -11.76
N LEU A 151 9.08 19.74 -11.63
CA LEU A 151 8.12 19.60 -12.73
C LEU A 151 6.73 20.06 -12.29
N GLY A 152 6.16 21.03 -13.00
CA GLY A 152 4.80 21.52 -12.77
C GLY A 152 4.63 22.56 -11.66
N GLU A 153 5.71 23.06 -11.06
CA GLU A 153 5.61 24.02 -9.94
C GLU A 153 5.08 25.39 -10.41
N PHE A 154 5.45 25.84 -11.62
CA PHE A 154 5.00 27.13 -12.17
C PHE A 154 4.03 27.02 -13.34
N GLY A 155 3.64 25.81 -13.76
CA GLY A 155 2.75 25.58 -14.92
C GLY A 155 1.35 26.18 -14.79
N ASP A 156 0.84 26.30 -13.56
CA ASP A 156 -0.55 26.65 -13.26
C ASP A 156 -0.85 28.16 -13.43
N SER A 157 0.18 29.00 -13.50
CA SER A 157 0.02 30.45 -13.70
C SER A 157 -0.35 30.82 -15.15
N PHE A 158 -0.41 29.85 -16.08
CA PHE A 158 -0.36 30.12 -17.52
C PHE A 158 -1.44 29.39 -18.36
N GLY A 159 -2.55 28.98 -17.73
CA GLY A 159 -3.80 28.65 -18.45
C GLY A 159 -3.81 27.31 -19.22
N GLY A 160 -2.88 26.41 -18.96
CA GLY A 160 -2.93 25.04 -19.48
C GLY A 160 -3.60 24.10 -18.48
N VAL A 161 -4.79 23.60 -18.78
CA VAL A 161 -5.47 22.55 -18.00
C VAL A 161 -4.80 21.16 -18.10
N ASP A 162 -3.66 21.07 -18.79
CA ASP A 162 -2.97 19.81 -19.10
C ASP A 162 -1.45 19.98 -18.98
N SER A 163 -0.92 19.75 -17.76
CA SER A 163 0.52 19.79 -17.42
C SER A 163 1.21 18.44 -17.65
N ALA A 164 0.80 17.74 -18.72
CA ALA A 164 1.30 16.41 -19.04
C ALA A 164 2.55 16.46 -19.93
N THR A 165 3.67 15.94 -19.43
CA THR A 165 4.78 15.50 -20.26
C THR A 165 4.39 14.20 -20.96
N VAL A 166 4.33 14.22 -22.29
CA VAL A 166 3.96 13.07 -23.13
C VAL A 166 5.11 12.70 -24.04
N VAL A 167 5.57 11.45 -23.93
CA VAL A 167 6.62 10.87 -24.75
C VAL A 167 6.02 9.73 -25.57
N GLN A 168 5.92 9.91 -26.88
CA GLN A 168 5.56 8.83 -27.80
C GLN A 168 6.81 7.96 -28.02
N GLY A 169 6.80 6.74 -27.47
CA GLY A 169 7.96 5.85 -27.41
C GLY A 169 8.65 5.85 -26.04
N ARG A 170 9.92 5.46 -26.00
CA ARG A 170 10.67 5.28 -24.75
C ARG A 170 11.19 6.59 -24.17
N LEU A 171 11.03 6.75 -22.85
CA LEU A 171 11.77 7.71 -22.03
C LEU A 171 12.91 6.98 -21.31
N ASP A 172 14.17 7.24 -21.68
CA ASP A 172 15.28 6.43 -21.15
C ASP A 172 15.52 6.62 -19.64
N PHE A 173 15.32 7.83 -19.13
CA PHE A 173 15.32 8.11 -17.70
C PHE A 173 14.58 9.41 -17.38
N LEU A 174 14.10 9.52 -16.14
CA LEU A 174 13.53 10.74 -15.56
C LEU A 174 14.29 11.09 -14.29
N THR A 175 14.76 12.32 -14.18
CA THR A 175 15.40 12.87 -12.97
C THR A 175 14.77 14.23 -12.66
N VAL A 176 14.03 14.29 -11.57
CA VAL A 176 13.50 15.53 -10.98
C VAL A 176 14.25 15.74 -9.68
N LYS A 177 14.97 16.85 -9.53
CA LYS A 177 15.84 17.09 -8.36
C LYS A 177 15.02 17.39 -7.10
N THR A 178 13.84 17.98 -7.24
CA THR A 178 12.89 18.29 -6.18
C THR A 178 11.57 17.56 -6.46
N ASP A 179 10.46 18.26 -6.62
CA ASP A 179 9.11 17.72 -6.62
C ASP A 179 8.51 17.60 -8.03
N VAL A 180 7.62 16.61 -8.19
CA VAL A 180 6.64 16.59 -9.27
C VAL A 180 5.33 17.10 -8.68
N HIS A 181 4.99 18.34 -9.01
CA HIS A 181 3.86 19.04 -8.44
C HIS A 181 2.76 19.18 -9.49
N TYR A 182 1.71 18.37 -9.38
CA TYR A 182 0.54 18.34 -10.28
C TYR A 182 0.81 18.01 -11.76
N ALA A 183 2.07 18.05 -12.22
CA ALA A 183 2.45 17.58 -13.55
C ALA A 183 2.39 16.05 -13.65
N SER A 184 2.24 15.57 -14.88
CA SER A 184 2.31 14.14 -15.19
C SER A 184 3.41 13.83 -16.19
N VAL A 185 3.94 12.61 -16.14
CA VAL A 185 4.91 12.07 -17.09
C VAL A 185 4.36 10.77 -17.64
N SER A 186 4.12 10.72 -18.94
CA SER A 186 3.53 9.59 -19.64
C SER A 186 4.39 9.16 -20.82
N ALA A 187 4.85 7.90 -20.81
CA ALA A 187 5.42 7.26 -21.99
C ALA A 187 4.36 6.37 -22.66
N GLN A 188 4.06 6.66 -23.93
CA GLN A 188 3.02 6.02 -24.74
C GLN A 188 3.64 5.20 -25.88
N GLY A 189 2.85 4.36 -26.55
CA GLY A 189 3.35 3.46 -27.61
C GLY A 189 3.21 1.97 -27.30
N GLY A 190 2.23 1.59 -26.47
CA GLY A 190 1.99 0.20 -26.10
C GLY A 190 3.19 -0.40 -25.38
N ALA A 191 3.69 -1.53 -25.85
CA ALA A 191 4.83 -2.23 -25.26
C ALA A 191 6.13 -1.42 -25.28
N ASP A 192 6.29 -0.48 -26.22
CA ASP A 192 7.51 0.31 -26.38
C ASP A 192 7.50 1.62 -25.57
N GLY A 193 6.33 2.06 -25.11
CA GLY A 193 6.14 3.21 -24.24
C GLY A 193 6.67 2.96 -22.83
N LYS A 194 7.97 2.77 -22.71
CA LYS A 194 8.69 2.42 -21.48
C LYS A 194 9.29 3.65 -20.85
N ILE A 195 9.33 3.69 -19.52
CA ILE A 195 10.18 4.62 -18.79
C ILE A 195 11.31 3.80 -18.16
N GLY A 196 12.56 4.22 -18.34
CA GLY A 196 13.70 3.60 -17.67
C GLY A 196 13.75 3.95 -16.18
N ARG A 197 14.93 4.29 -15.67
CA ARG A 197 15.07 4.67 -14.25
C ARG A 197 14.37 6.01 -13.99
N VAL A 198 13.64 6.07 -12.88
CA VAL A 198 13.00 7.30 -12.38
C VAL A 198 13.61 7.69 -11.03
N PHE A 199 13.95 8.96 -10.90
CA PHE A 199 14.41 9.57 -9.67
C PHE A 199 13.69 10.90 -9.43
N VAL A 200 13.06 11.04 -8.27
CA VAL A 200 12.45 12.27 -7.76
C VAL A 200 13.07 12.57 -6.40
N GLY A 201 13.75 13.72 -6.29
CA GLY A 201 14.51 14.10 -5.11
C GLY A 201 13.66 14.67 -3.97
N GLY A 202 12.41 15.06 -4.26
CA GLY A 202 11.34 15.39 -3.33
C GLY A 202 10.17 14.40 -3.47
N SER A 203 8.96 14.93 -3.52
CA SER A 203 7.68 14.23 -3.53
C SER A 203 7.03 14.21 -4.92
N VAL A 204 6.05 13.34 -5.08
CA VAL A 204 5.14 13.30 -6.22
C VAL A 204 3.74 13.58 -5.69
N LEU A 205 3.15 14.70 -6.12
CA LEU A 205 1.96 15.29 -5.51
C LEU A 205 0.84 15.42 -6.54
N GLY A 206 -0.26 14.71 -6.32
CA GLY A 206 -1.48 14.78 -7.11
C GLY A 206 -2.52 15.73 -6.51
N SER A 207 -3.39 16.23 -7.37
CA SER A 207 -4.60 16.99 -7.05
C SER A 207 -5.78 16.46 -7.88
N GLY A 208 -5.94 16.93 -9.12
CA GLY A 208 -6.96 16.50 -10.08
C GLY A 208 -6.59 15.24 -10.85
N ASP A 209 -7.44 14.85 -11.80
CA ASP A 209 -7.28 13.59 -12.54
C ASP A 209 -5.92 13.53 -13.25
N PHE A 210 -5.24 12.39 -13.16
CA PHE A 210 -3.96 12.13 -13.82
C PHE A 210 -2.82 13.09 -13.44
N THR A 211 -2.97 13.93 -12.41
CA THR A 211 -1.94 14.86 -11.94
C THR A 211 -0.97 14.19 -10.97
N GLY A 212 0.29 14.65 -10.89
CA GLY A 212 1.29 14.01 -10.04
C GLY A 212 1.48 12.54 -10.40
N ARG A 213 1.44 12.21 -11.70
CA ARG A 213 1.45 10.82 -12.18
C ARG A 213 2.70 10.52 -12.97
N ILE A 214 3.32 9.37 -12.72
CA ILE A 214 4.41 8.83 -13.52
C ILE A 214 3.92 7.50 -14.10
N SER A 215 3.72 7.44 -15.41
CA SER A 215 3.12 6.30 -16.09
C SER A 215 3.82 5.85 -17.36
N ALA A 216 3.91 4.55 -17.57
CA ALA A 216 4.33 3.93 -18.83
C ALA A 216 3.24 3.00 -19.35
N SER A 217 2.93 3.04 -20.65
CA SER A 217 2.08 2.02 -21.28
C SER A 217 2.78 0.66 -21.37
N GLY A 218 4.11 0.66 -21.42
CA GLY A 218 4.97 -0.51 -21.34
C GLY A 218 5.51 -0.73 -19.93
N GLY A 219 6.73 -1.26 -19.84
CA GLY A 219 7.41 -1.48 -18.56
C GLY A 219 8.03 -0.21 -17.99
N LEU A 220 8.13 -0.16 -16.67
CA LEU A 220 8.75 0.95 -15.94
C LEU A 220 9.95 0.45 -15.12
N GLY A 221 11.07 1.16 -15.22
CA GLY A 221 12.30 0.83 -14.49
C GLY A 221 12.18 1.08 -12.99
N SER A 222 13.30 1.06 -12.28
CA SER A 222 13.31 1.34 -10.84
C SER A 222 12.88 2.78 -10.57
N VAL A 223 11.96 2.97 -9.62
CA VAL A 223 11.50 4.29 -9.17
C VAL A 223 12.05 4.60 -7.80
N THR A 224 12.60 5.79 -7.62
CA THR A 224 12.97 6.33 -6.31
C THR A 224 12.34 7.71 -6.15
N ILE A 225 11.52 7.86 -5.12
CA ILE A 225 10.95 9.13 -4.65
C ILE A 225 11.52 9.33 -3.25
N ARG A 226 12.23 10.43 -3.00
CA ARG A 226 12.84 10.67 -1.68
C ARG A 226 11.85 11.19 -0.63
N GLY A 227 10.82 11.89 -1.08
CA GLY A 227 9.71 12.38 -0.26
C GLY A 227 8.49 11.45 -0.32
N ASP A 228 7.31 12.06 -0.35
CA ASP A 228 6.02 11.38 -0.33
C ASP A 228 5.51 11.07 -1.75
N LEU A 229 4.64 10.06 -1.87
CA LEU A 229 3.74 9.87 -3.00
C LEU A 229 2.32 10.13 -2.49
N ALA A 230 1.73 11.27 -2.86
CA ALA A 230 0.45 11.71 -2.33
C ALA A 230 -0.56 11.93 -3.44
N GLY A 231 -1.71 11.28 -3.35
CA GLY A 231 -2.86 11.51 -4.20
C GLY A 231 -3.67 12.73 -3.79
N GLY A 232 -4.63 13.07 -4.65
CA GLY A 232 -5.63 14.12 -4.44
C GLY A 232 -7.04 13.64 -4.79
N SER A 233 -7.96 14.59 -5.00
CA SER A 233 -9.36 14.28 -5.26
C SER A 233 -9.63 13.67 -6.64
N GLY A 234 -8.69 13.78 -7.58
CA GLY A 234 -8.84 13.24 -8.92
C GLY A 234 -8.32 11.81 -9.09
N ASP A 235 -8.86 11.11 -10.07
CA ASP A 235 -8.53 9.73 -10.38
C ASP A 235 -7.08 9.61 -10.85
N ASN A 236 -6.40 8.55 -10.42
CA ASN A 236 -4.99 8.30 -10.72
C ASN A 236 -4.04 9.45 -10.37
N SER A 237 -4.44 10.33 -9.45
CA SER A 237 -3.61 11.42 -8.97
C SER A 237 -2.52 10.90 -8.02
N GLY A 238 -1.30 11.42 -8.08
CA GLY A 238 -0.23 10.96 -7.19
C GLY A 238 0.11 9.48 -7.40
N GLN A 239 0.18 9.02 -8.65
CA GLN A 239 0.30 7.60 -8.98
C GLN A 239 1.63 7.27 -9.67
N VAL A 240 2.22 6.13 -9.31
CA VAL A 240 3.24 5.44 -10.11
C VAL A 240 2.60 4.23 -10.78
N PHE A 241 2.58 4.19 -12.11
CA PHE A 241 1.89 3.16 -12.87
C PHE A 241 2.73 2.56 -14.00
N SER A 242 2.68 1.24 -14.15
CA SER A 242 3.27 0.51 -15.27
C SER A 242 2.23 -0.38 -15.96
N GLY A 243 2.08 -0.23 -17.28
CA GLY A 243 1.22 -1.09 -18.11
C GLY A 243 1.80 -2.48 -18.38
N ALA A 244 3.09 -2.70 -18.09
CA ALA A 244 3.71 -4.03 -18.01
C ALA A 244 4.40 -4.19 -16.63
N GLY A 245 5.60 -4.76 -16.57
CA GLY A 245 6.33 -4.93 -15.30
C GLY A 245 6.96 -3.62 -14.77
N LEU A 246 6.94 -3.46 -13.45
CA LEU A 246 7.57 -2.37 -12.71
C LEU A 246 8.74 -2.92 -11.88
N ALA A 247 9.98 -2.51 -12.19
CA ALA A 247 11.18 -3.14 -11.61
C ALA A 247 11.32 -2.99 -10.08
N GLY A 248 10.62 -2.03 -9.47
CA GLY A 248 10.57 -1.81 -8.03
C GLY A 248 10.46 -0.32 -7.67
N VAL A 249 9.98 -0.04 -6.46
CA VAL A 249 9.69 1.34 -6.01
C VAL A 249 10.26 1.58 -4.62
N LYS A 250 10.93 2.72 -4.43
CA LYS A 250 11.36 3.22 -3.12
C LYS A 250 10.73 4.59 -2.89
N VAL A 251 9.94 4.72 -1.83
CA VAL A 251 9.39 5.98 -1.32
C VAL A 251 10.06 6.29 0.01
N GLY A 252 10.75 7.43 0.08
CA GLY A 252 11.49 7.86 1.26
C GLY A 252 10.62 8.46 2.36
N GLY A 253 9.41 8.88 2.02
CA GLY A 253 8.32 9.24 2.93
C GLY A 253 7.19 8.21 2.93
N SER A 254 5.95 8.69 2.90
CA SER A 254 4.72 7.89 2.92
C SER A 254 4.03 7.82 1.56
N VAL A 255 3.15 6.84 1.41
CA VAL A 255 2.20 6.75 0.29
C VAL A 255 0.81 7.04 0.84
N ARG A 256 0.13 8.06 0.31
CA ARG A 256 -1.17 8.52 0.82
C ARG A 256 -2.19 8.67 -0.31
N GLY A 257 -3.29 7.93 -0.21
CA GLY A 257 -4.48 8.12 -1.03
C GLY A 257 -5.32 9.29 -0.56
N ALA A 258 -6.30 9.65 -1.38
CA ALA A 258 -7.29 10.69 -1.15
C ALA A 258 -8.63 10.26 -1.80
N ASP A 259 -9.41 11.20 -2.32
CA ASP A 259 -10.79 10.91 -2.77
C ASP A 259 -10.87 10.30 -4.17
N GLY A 260 -9.83 10.46 -5.00
CA GLY A 260 -9.81 9.87 -6.35
C GLY A 260 -9.50 8.38 -6.37
N VAL A 261 -10.04 7.66 -7.34
CA VAL A 261 -9.77 6.23 -7.55
C VAL A 261 -8.30 6.04 -7.92
N PHE A 262 -7.61 5.06 -7.32
CA PHE A 262 -6.16 4.86 -7.46
C PHE A 262 -5.31 6.11 -7.12
N SER A 263 -5.84 7.07 -6.37
CA SER A 263 -5.06 8.20 -5.90
C SER A 263 -3.99 7.74 -4.92
N GLY A 264 -2.76 8.25 -5.01
CA GLY A 264 -1.68 7.85 -4.12
C GLY A 264 -1.30 6.38 -4.25
N ALA A 265 -1.29 5.82 -5.46
CA ALA A 265 -1.09 4.38 -5.66
C ALA A 265 0.24 4.03 -6.36
N ILE A 266 0.79 2.86 -6.02
CA ILE A 266 1.86 2.19 -6.75
C ILE A 266 1.25 0.96 -7.42
N ALA A 267 1.16 0.96 -8.74
CA ALA A 267 0.44 -0.07 -9.48
C ALA A 267 1.23 -0.60 -10.69
N SER A 268 1.11 -1.90 -10.93
CA SER A 268 1.71 -2.59 -12.06
C SER A 268 0.72 -3.58 -12.69
N ALA A 269 0.48 -3.48 -13.99
CA ALA A 269 -0.33 -4.44 -14.74
C ALA A 269 0.41 -5.76 -15.03
N GLY A 270 1.72 -5.81 -14.84
CA GLY A 270 2.51 -7.04 -14.76
C GLY A 270 3.16 -7.22 -13.39
N ASP A 271 4.28 -7.95 -13.36
CA ASP A 271 5.05 -8.17 -12.13
C ASP A 271 5.57 -6.84 -11.55
N LEU A 272 5.46 -6.72 -10.23
CA LEU A 272 6.01 -5.62 -9.43
C LEU A 272 7.20 -6.14 -8.63
N GLY A 273 8.35 -5.54 -8.85
CA GLY A 273 9.55 -5.74 -8.03
C GLY A 273 9.35 -5.26 -6.59
N PRO A 274 10.41 -5.28 -5.76
CA PRO A 274 10.29 -4.93 -4.36
C PRO A 274 9.82 -3.49 -4.17
N VAL A 275 8.92 -3.29 -3.21
CA VAL A 275 8.42 -1.96 -2.80
C VAL A 275 8.89 -1.64 -1.39
N THR A 276 9.47 -0.47 -1.20
CA THR A 276 9.86 0.05 0.13
C THR A 276 9.25 1.42 0.33
N ILE A 277 8.49 1.57 1.41
CA ILE A 277 7.91 2.83 1.88
C ILE A 277 8.48 3.07 3.27
N ARG A 278 9.28 4.12 3.46
CA ARG A 278 9.89 4.40 4.77
C ARG A 278 8.89 4.90 5.80
N GLY A 279 7.86 5.63 5.35
CA GLY A 279 6.74 6.08 6.16
C GLY A 279 5.59 5.06 6.17
N GLY A 280 4.36 5.57 6.26
CA GLY A 280 3.14 4.75 6.23
C GLY A 280 2.55 4.58 4.83
N LEU A 281 1.61 3.65 4.73
CA LEU A 281 0.71 3.47 3.58
C LEU A 281 -0.71 3.75 4.07
N ALA A 282 -1.36 4.78 3.57
CA ALA A 282 -2.70 5.18 4.01
C ALA A 282 -3.64 5.35 2.83
N GLY A 283 -4.80 4.70 2.87
CA GLY A 283 -5.87 4.92 1.90
C GLY A 283 -6.60 6.25 2.11
N GLY A 284 -7.42 6.61 1.13
CA GLY A 284 -8.38 7.72 1.19
C GLY A 284 -9.82 7.26 0.89
N SER A 285 -10.71 8.19 0.55
CA SER A 285 -12.10 7.84 0.28
C SER A 285 -12.33 7.21 -1.10
N GLY A 286 -11.40 7.39 -2.05
CA GLY A 286 -11.45 6.77 -3.37
C GLY A 286 -11.11 5.28 -3.34
N ASP A 287 -11.70 4.50 -4.25
CA ASP A 287 -11.40 3.08 -4.40
C ASP A 287 -9.94 2.86 -4.82
N ASP A 288 -9.33 1.80 -4.29
CA ASP A 288 -7.92 1.44 -4.51
C ASP A 288 -6.92 2.62 -4.26
N SER A 289 -7.32 3.61 -3.45
CA SER A 289 -6.47 4.74 -3.09
C SER A 289 -5.45 4.36 -2.01
N GLY A 290 -4.25 4.94 -2.06
CA GLY A 290 -3.20 4.66 -1.09
C GLY A 290 -2.77 3.19 -1.10
N THR A 291 -2.63 2.59 -2.28
CA THR A 291 -2.40 1.15 -2.44
C THR A 291 -1.03 0.81 -3.02
N VAL A 292 -0.61 -0.43 -2.78
CA VAL A 292 0.43 -1.11 -3.56
C VAL A 292 -0.21 -2.33 -4.23
N SER A 293 -0.26 -2.35 -5.56
CA SER A 293 -0.96 -3.41 -6.31
C SER A 293 -0.18 -3.94 -7.51
N SER A 294 -0.28 -5.25 -7.73
CA SER A 294 0.26 -5.91 -8.92
C SER A 294 -0.76 -6.89 -9.52
N LEU A 295 -0.98 -6.79 -10.83
CA LEU A 295 -1.72 -7.79 -11.59
C LEU A 295 -0.85 -8.98 -12.05
N GLY A 296 0.41 -9.02 -11.62
CA GLY A 296 1.29 -10.18 -11.67
C GLY A 296 1.80 -10.52 -10.27
N LYS A 297 3.05 -10.98 -10.18
CA LYS A 297 3.74 -11.24 -8.91
C LYS A 297 4.19 -9.95 -8.24
N LEU A 298 4.17 -9.92 -6.91
CA LEU A 298 4.75 -8.83 -6.11
C LEU A 298 5.95 -9.37 -5.31
N ALA A 299 7.16 -8.92 -5.62
CA ALA A 299 8.38 -9.48 -5.03
C ALA A 299 8.48 -9.33 -3.49
N GLY A 300 7.75 -8.36 -2.92
CA GLY A 300 7.68 -8.12 -1.48
C GLY A 300 7.47 -6.64 -1.16
N VAL A 301 6.97 -6.34 0.04
CA VAL A 301 6.68 -4.97 0.49
C VAL A 301 7.24 -4.73 1.88
N SER A 302 7.89 -3.60 2.07
CA SER A 302 8.32 -3.11 3.39
C SER A 302 7.74 -1.72 3.64
N VAL A 303 6.97 -1.59 4.72
CA VAL A 303 6.39 -0.33 5.21
C VAL A 303 7.02 -0.01 6.57
N GLY A 304 7.67 1.15 6.66
CA GLY A 304 8.37 1.61 7.87
C GLY A 304 7.45 2.22 8.94
N GLY A 305 6.21 2.55 8.57
CA GLY A 305 5.13 2.93 9.49
C GLY A 305 3.99 1.89 9.50
N SER A 306 2.78 2.39 9.74
CA SER A 306 1.55 1.59 9.68
C SER A 306 0.96 1.53 8.26
N VAL A 307 0.16 0.50 8.02
CA VAL A 307 -0.78 0.41 6.91
C VAL A 307 -2.17 0.73 7.43
N VAL A 308 -2.81 1.74 6.85
CA VAL A 308 -4.11 2.26 7.34
C VAL A 308 -5.11 2.22 6.20
N GLY A 309 -6.14 1.39 6.38
CA GLY A 309 -7.28 1.31 5.50
C GLY A 309 -8.11 2.58 5.54
N ALA A 310 -9.06 2.70 4.61
CA ALA A 310 -9.82 3.93 4.44
C ALA A 310 -11.30 3.67 4.09
N PHE A 311 -12.02 4.69 3.63
CA PHE A 311 -13.44 4.58 3.29
C PHE A 311 -13.67 3.90 1.92
N GLY A 312 -12.77 4.12 0.95
CA GLY A 312 -12.84 3.48 -0.36
C GLY A 312 -12.55 1.99 -0.30
N GLN A 313 -13.09 1.22 -1.26
CA GLN A 313 -12.81 -0.20 -1.37
C GLN A 313 -11.32 -0.44 -1.55
N ARG A 314 -10.75 -1.41 -0.83
CA ARG A 314 -9.32 -1.77 -0.89
C ARG A 314 -8.34 -0.62 -0.60
N GLY A 315 -8.83 0.52 -0.11
CA GLY A 315 -7.98 1.65 0.28
C GLY A 315 -6.98 1.23 1.34
N GLY A 316 -5.73 1.69 1.22
CA GLY A 316 -4.66 1.30 2.15
C GLY A 316 -4.23 -0.18 2.02
N GLY A 317 -4.51 -0.83 0.90
CA GLY A 317 -4.22 -2.25 0.68
C GLY A 317 -2.87 -2.54 0.01
N ILE A 318 -2.35 -3.74 0.26
CA ILE A 318 -1.22 -4.36 -0.43
C ILE A 318 -1.73 -5.62 -1.13
N SER A 319 -1.66 -5.68 -2.46
CA SER A 319 -2.27 -6.78 -3.21
C SER A 319 -1.44 -7.28 -4.40
N SER A 320 -1.61 -8.56 -4.71
CA SER A 320 -1.03 -9.21 -5.89
C SER A 320 -1.97 -10.31 -6.40
N THR A 321 -2.15 -10.40 -7.72
CA THR A 321 -2.87 -11.52 -8.33
C THR A 321 -2.00 -12.78 -8.45
N GLY A 322 -0.68 -12.60 -8.56
CA GLY A 322 0.31 -13.67 -8.53
C GLY A 322 0.86 -13.91 -7.12
N ASP A 323 2.00 -14.63 -7.09
CA ASP A 323 2.71 -14.88 -5.84
C ASP A 323 3.20 -13.56 -5.24
N MET A 324 3.00 -13.40 -3.94
CA MET A 324 3.50 -12.28 -3.17
C MET A 324 4.66 -12.74 -2.28
N GLY A 325 5.78 -12.03 -2.35
CA GLY A 325 6.89 -12.16 -1.44
C GLY A 325 6.55 -11.69 -0.02
N PRO A 326 7.54 -11.60 0.88
CA PRO A 326 7.29 -11.23 2.26
C PRO A 326 6.76 -9.80 2.35
N VAL A 327 5.80 -9.58 3.26
CA VAL A 327 5.29 -8.25 3.62
C VAL A 327 5.71 -7.93 5.06
N THR A 328 6.34 -6.79 5.26
CA THR A 328 6.75 -6.30 6.58
C THR A 328 6.17 -4.92 6.84
N ILE A 329 5.48 -4.75 7.97
CA ILE A 329 4.86 -3.52 8.44
C ILE A 329 5.43 -3.23 9.83
N SER A 330 6.09 -2.09 9.99
CA SER A 330 6.80 -1.74 11.23
C SER A 330 5.88 -1.11 12.29
N GLY A 331 4.70 -0.65 11.88
CA GLY A 331 3.61 -0.25 12.77
C GLY A 331 2.49 -1.28 12.77
N ASP A 332 1.26 -0.78 12.72
CA ASP A 332 0.03 -1.57 12.71
C ASP A 332 -0.48 -1.84 11.29
N LEU A 333 -1.27 -2.90 11.12
CA LEU A 333 -2.13 -3.10 9.97
C LEU A 333 -3.58 -2.85 10.40
N THR A 334 -4.15 -1.71 9.98
CA THR A 334 -5.48 -1.25 10.43
C THR A 334 -6.44 -1.23 9.27
N GLY A 335 -7.61 -1.86 9.40
CA GLY A 335 -8.71 -1.76 8.46
C GLY A 335 -9.41 -0.41 8.50
N GLY A 336 -10.10 -0.06 7.41
CA GLY A 336 -10.94 1.13 7.30
C GLY A 336 -12.43 0.81 7.23
N ALA A 337 -13.24 1.75 6.77
CA ALA A 337 -14.68 1.56 6.56
C ALA A 337 -15.01 0.90 5.20
N GLY A 338 -14.09 0.95 4.24
CA GLY A 338 -14.25 0.33 2.93
C GLY A 338 -14.10 -1.19 2.98
N LEU A 339 -14.80 -1.88 2.07
CA LEU A 339 -14.66 -3.32 1.85
C LEU A 339 -13.19 -3.65 1.51
N TYR A 340 -12.61 -4.67 2.16
CA TYR A 340 -11.20 -5.09 1.99
C TYR A 340 -10.18 -3.97 2.25
N SER A 341 -10.52 -2.92 3.00
CA SER A 341 -9.60 -1.83 3.31
C SER A 341 -8.55 -2.25 4.35
N GLY A 342 -7.31 -1.76 4.20
CA GLY A 342 -6.20 -2.17 5.07
C GLY A 342 -5.92 -3.68 4.99
N GLU A 343 -5.97 -4.26 3.79
CA GLU A 343 -5.74 -5.68 3.54
C GLU A 343 -4.31 -5.96 3.03
N VAL A 344 -3.75 -7.12 3.38
CA VAL A 344 -2.63 -7.76 2.68
C VAL A 344 -3.15 -9.01 1.98
N ARG A 345 -3.18 -9.01 0.63
CA ARG A 345 -3.85 -10.05 -0.16
C ARG A 345 -3.05 -10.61 -1.32
N SER A 346 -2.94 -11.93 -1.42
CA SER A 346 -2.48 -12.61 -2.64
C SER A 346 -3.57 -13.50 -3.23
N VAL A 347 -3.79 -13.44 -4.55
CA VAL A 347 -4.66 -14.42 -5.25
C VAL A 347 -3.91 -15.74 -5.54
N ALA A 348 -2.59 -15.80 -5.26
CA ALA A 348 -1.79 -17.01 -5.27
C ALA A 348 -1.16 -17.23 -3.88
N ARG A 349 0.15 -17.54 -3.79
CA ARG A 349 0.83 -17.75 -2.51
C ARG A 349 1.31 -16.43 -1.89
N LEU A 350 1.29 -16.36 -0.56
CA LEU A 350 1.89 -15.27 0.21
C LEU A 350 3.05 -15.82 1.04
N ALA A 351 4.28 -15.33 0.79
CA ALA A 351 5.48 -15.89 1.42
C ALA A 351 5.54 -15.73 2.95
N GLY A 352 4.82 -14.75 3.50
CA GLY A 352 4.70 -14.50 4.93
C GLY A 352 4.45 -13.02 5.23
N VAL A 353 3.96 -12.74 6.44
CA VAL A 353 3.65 -11.37 6.90
C VAL A 353 4.23 -11.14 8.27
N THR A 354 4.87 -9.99 8.46
CA THR A 354 5.29 -9.51 9.78
C THR A 354 4.71 -8.11 10.03
N VAL A 355 3.90 -7.98 11.07
CA VAL A 355 3.40 -6.72 11.60
C VAL A 355 4.03 -6.54 12.99
N ALA A 356 4.78 -5.47 13.20
CA ALA A 356 5.43 -5.24 14.49
C ALA A 356 4.44 -4.72 15.56
N GLY A 357 3.39 -4.03 15.13
CA GLY A 357 2.23 -3.67 15.95
C GLY A 357 1.11 -4.71 15.88
N SER A 358 -0.13 -4.24 15.90
CA SER A 358 -1.35 -5.04 15.89
C SER A 358 -1.95 -5.19 14.49
N LEU A 359 -2.73 -6.24 14.30
CA LEU A 359 -3.70 -6.37 13.21
C LEU A 359 -5.06 -5.92 13.75
N MET A 360 -5.64 -4.88 13.19
CA MET A 360 -6.88 -4.28 13.70
C MET A 360 -7.91 -4.19 12.59
N ALA A 361 -9.09 -4.73 12.84
CA ALA A 361 -10.24 -4.54 11.98
C ALA A 361 -10.63 -3.06 11.88
N GLY A 362 -11.24 -2.71 10.75
CA GLY A 362 -11.96 -1.46 10.58
C GLY A 362 -13.48 -1.67 10.68
N ARG A 363 -14.23 -0.70 10.15
CA ARG A 363 -15.70 -0.76 10.06
C ARG A 363 -16.21 -1.32 8.73
N GLY A 364 -15.32 -1.79 7.85
CA GLY A 364 -15.66 -2.42 6.57
C GLY A 364 -15.60 -3.95 6.64
N ASP A 365 -16.38 -4.62 5.79
CA ASP A 365 -16.30 -6.07 5.61
C ASP A 365 -14.89 -6.48 5.18
N ALA A 366 -14.39 -7.58 5.74
CA ALA A 366 -13.04 -8.10 5.48
C ALA A 366 -11.93 -7.03 5.59
N SER A 367 -12.13 -5.99 6.39
CA SER A 367 -11.13 -4.95 6.63
C SER A 367 -10.09 -5.39 7.67
N GLY A 368 -8.85 -4.92 7.53
CA GLY A 368 -7.76 -5.30 8.44
C GLY A 368 -7.44 -6.78 8.36
N THR A 369 -7.25 -7.30 7.15
CA THR A 369 -7.15 -8.75 6.88
C THR A 369 -5.80 -9.12 6.27
N ILE A 370 -5.32 -10.31 6.57
CA ILE A 370 -4.25 -10.99 5.85
C ILE A 370 -4.86 -12.20 5.15
N SER A 371 -4.82 -12.23 3.81
CA SER A 371 -5.47 -13.29 3.03
C SER A 371 -4.60 -13.81 1.88
N ALA A 372 -4.73 -15.11 1.59
CA ALA A 372 -4.27 -15.64 0.30
C ALA A 372 -5.07 -16.86 -0.17
N ARG A 373 -5.31 -17.00 -1.49
CA ARG A 373 -5.94 -18.22 -2.03
C ARG A 373 -5.00 -19.43 -2.05
N GLY A 374 -3.70 -19.21 -2.22
CA GLY A 374 -2.69 -20.24 -2.03
C GLY A 374 -2.11 -20.17 -0.62
N GLY A 375 -1.21 -21.11 -0.31
CA GLY A 375 -0.63 -21.17 1.04
C GLY A 375 0.06 -19.88 1.48
N VAL A 376 -0.09 -19.59 2.77
CA VAL A 376 0.52 -18.45 3.45
C VAL A 376 1.69 -18.95 4.30
N GLY A 377 2.84 -18.29 4.19
CA GLY A 377 3.99 -18.55 5.05
C GLY A 377 3.77 -18.11 6.50
N PRO A 378 4.84 -17.95 7.30
CA PRO A 378 4.71 -17.51 8.67
C PRO A 378 4.04 -16.12 8.77
N VAL A 379 3.07 -16.00 9.67
CA VAL A 379 2.45 -14.72 10.04
C VAL A 379 2.85 -14.37 11.46
N LYS A 380 3.45 -13.19 11.65
CA LYS A 380 3.85 -12.66 12.96
C LYS A 380 3.20 -11.32 13.20
N ILE A 381 2.45 -11.20 14.29
CA ILE A 381 1.84 -9.98 14.80
C ILE A 381 2.50 -9.68 16.15
N GLY A 382 3.10 -8.50 16.31
CA GLY A 382 3.81 -8.13 17.54
C GLY A 382 2.85 -7.74 18.67
N GLY A 383 1.71 -7.15 18.33
CA GLY A 383 0.59 -6.84 19.22
C GLY A 383 -0.52 -7.88 19.16
N SER A 384 -1.76 -7.41 19.21
CA SER A 384 -2.98 -8.24 19.15
C SER A 384 -3.51 -8.39 17.72
N VAL A 385 -4.35 -9.39 17.51
CA VAL A 385 -5.30 -9.45 16.39
C VAL A 385 -6.67 -9.08 16.94
N ILE A 386 -7.27 -7.99 16.42
CA ILE A 386 -8.51 -7.40 16.94
C ILE A 386 -9.58 -7.42 15.86
N GLY A 387 -10.64 -8.20 16.10
CA GLY A 387 -11.82 -8.31 15.26
C GLY A 387 -12.69 -7.07 15.31
N GLY A 388 -13.50 -6.88 14.27
CA GLY A 388 -14.33 -5.69 14.08
C GLY A 388 -15.83 -5.97 14.11
N PRO A 389 -16.63 -4.93 13.85
CA PRO A 389 -18.08 -5.04 13.88
C PRO A 389 -18.68 -5.79 12.68
N LEU A 390 -17.90 -5.98 11.60
CA LEU A 390 -18.36 -6.57 10.34
C LEU A 390 -17.68 -7.89 10.01
N ASP A 391 -18.25 -8.63 9.07
CA ASP A 391 -17.88 -10.01 8.77
C ASP A 391 -16.45 -10.13 8.22
N GLY A 392 -15.73 -11.15 8.67
CA GLY A 392 -14.37 -11.47 8.25
C GLY A 392 -13.33 -10.38 8.58
N SER A 393 -13.66 -9.43 9.44
CA SER A 393 -12.77 -8.31 9.78
C SER A 393 -11.72 -8.69 10.83
N GLY A 394 -10.50 -8.16 10.71
CA GLY A 394 -9.41 -8.49 11.64
C GLY A 394 -8.97 -9.96 11.54
N ARG A 395 -8.95 -10.50 10.32
CA ARG A 395 -8.81 -11.95 10.08
C ARG A 395 -7.47 -12.31 9.45
N ILE A 396 -6.96 -13.50 9.77
CA ILE A 396 -5.83 -14.14 9.08
C ILE A 396 -6.38 -15.40 8.41
N THR A 397 -6.37 -15.48 7.08
CA THR A 397 -7.04 -16.55 6.35
C THR A 397 -6.33 -17.05 5.10
N THR A 398 -6.55 -18.31 4.74
CA THR A 398 -6.11 -18.87 3.45
C THR A 398 -6.98 -20.04 2.98
N ASP A 399 -7.13 -20.18 1.66
CA ASP A 399 -7.84 -21.32 1.04
C ASP A 399 -6.94 -22.57 0.90
N ASP A 400 -5.70 -22.51 1.38
CA ASP A 400 -4.74 -23.61 1.44
C ASP A 400 -4.15 -23.67 2.86
N SER A 401 -2.86 -23.94 3.03
CA SER A 401 -2.23 -24.13 4.33
C SER A 401 -1.53 -22.87 4.84
N LEU A 402 -1.57 -22.66 6.15
CA LEU A 402 -0.93 -21.56 6.86
C LEU A 402 0.27 -22.09 7.65
N ALA A 403 1.49 -21.63 7.34
CA ALA A 403 2.71 -22.25 7.85
C ALA A 403 2.89 -22.11 9.37
N SER A 404 2.54 -20.96 9.95
CA SER A 404 2.48 -20.73 11.40
C SER A 404 1.90 -19.35 11.69
N VAL A 405 1.38 -19.15 12.90
CA VAL A 405 0.94 -17.83 13.39
C VAL A 405 1.55 -17.55 14.77
N THR A 406 2.13 -16.37 14.95
CA THR A 406 2.56 -15.88 16.26
C THR A 406 1.94 -14.52 16.53
N ILE A 407 1.19 -14.40 17.62
CA ILE A 407 0.59 -13.17 18.13
C ILE A 407 1.26 -12.82 19.45
N GLY A 408 1.86 -11.63 19.53
CA GLY A 408 2.57 -11.15 20.71
C GLY A 408 1.65 -10.66 21.83
N GLY A 409 0.40 -10.31 21.49
CA GLY A 409 -0.71 -10.01 22.39
C GLY A 409 -1.81 -11.08 22.34
N SER A 410 -3.07 -10.63 22.29
CA SER A 410 -4.27 -11.47 22.32
C SER A 410 -4.90 -11.66 20.93
N LEU A 411 -5.75 -12.67 20.80
CA LEU A 411 -6.69 -12.83 19.69
C LEU A 411 -8.07 -12.43 20.20
N GLU A 412 -8.60 -11.33 19.69
CA GLU A 412 -9.82 -10.69 20.19
C GLU A 412 -10.90 -10.74 19.11
N GLY A 413 -12.00 -11.46 19.37
CA GLY A 413 -13.16 -11.47 18.48
C GLY A 413 -13.90 -10.14 18.46
N GLY A 414 -14.64 -9.90 17.38
CA GLY A 414 -15.52 -8.74 17.22
C GLY A 414 -16.99 -9.14 17.10
N VAL A 415 -17.84 -8.17 16.74
CA VAL A 415 -19.28 -8.39 16.57
C VAL A 415 -19.61 -9.12 15.27
N GLY A 416 -18.76 -8.98 14.23
CA GLY A 416 -18.97 -9.63 12.95
C GLY A 416 -18.68 -11.13 12.98
N THR A 417 -19.31 -11.88 12.08
CA THR A 417 -19.01 -13.31 11.86
C THR A 417 -17.56 -13.46 11.43
N ASP A 418 -16.84 -14.48 11.92
CA ASP A 418 -15.44 -14.72 11.58
C ASP A 418 -14.49 -13.55 11.88
N SER A 419 -14.89 -12.64 12.77
CA SER A 419 -14.07 -11.49 13.15
C SER A 419 -13.02 -11.86 14.19
N GLY A 420 -11.79 -11.36 14.03
CA GLY A 420 -10.70 -11.72 14.94
C GLY A 420 -10.39 -13.21 14.88
N GLN A 421 -10.31 -13.78 13.67
CA GLN A 421 -10.16 -15.22 13.45
C GLN A 421 -8.84 -15.56 12.77
N ILE A 422 -8.32 -16.75 13.08
CA ILE A 422 -7.27 -17.43 12.30
C ILE A 422 -7.91 -18.64 11.61
N GLU A 423 -7.89 -18.68 10.28
CA GLU A 423 -8.47 -19.78 9.50
C GLU A 423 -7.55 -20.29 8.37
N ALA A 424 -7.58 -21.59 8.11
CA ALA A 424 -7.05 -22.18 6.89
C ALA A 424 -7.94 -23.35 6.43
N ALA A 425 -8.27 -23.40 5.14
CA ALA A 425 -8.93 -24.56 4.53
C ALA A 425 -7.98 -25.77 4.40
N GLY A 426 -6.67 -25.55 4.50
CA GLY A 426 -5.66 -26.57 4.68
C GLY A 426 -5.25 -26.75 6.13
N SER A 427 -4.00 -27.19 6.31
CA SER A 427 -3.41 -27.35 7.64
C SER A 427 -2.86 -26.02 8.15
N ILE A 428 -2.92 -25.81 9.46
CA ILE A 428 -2.21 -24.73 10.14
C ILE A 428 -1.01 -25.33 10.87
N GLY A 429 0.17 -24.71 10.73
CA GLY A 429 1.33 -25.06 11.54
C GLY A 429 1.17 -24.64 13.01
N LEU A 430 2.28 -24.32 13.67
CA LEU A 430 2.21 -23.91 15.08
C LEU A 430 1.52 -22.54 15.21
N VAL A 431 0.58 -22.45 16.15
CA VAL A 431 -0.06 -21.19 16.56
C VAL A 431 0.39 -20.83 17.97
N THR A 432 0.89 -19.62 18.17
CA THR A 432 1.25 -19.08 19.48
C THR A 432 0.55 -17.75 19.70
N ILE A 433 -0.21 -17.64 20.78
CA ILE A 433 -0.89 -16.43 21.23
C ILE A 433 -0.38 -16.17 22.64
N ARG A 434 0.35 -15.07 22.87
CA ARG A 434 0.95 -14.82 24.18
C ARG A 434 -0.05 -14.34 25.23
N GLY A 435 -1.09 -13.65 24.79
CA GLY A 435 -2.20 -13.19 25.63
C GLY A 435 -3.34 -14.18 25.68
N ASP A 436 -4.55 -13.63 25.75
CA ASP A 436 -5.81 -14.38 25.80
C ASP A 436 -6.36 -14.65 24.39
N VAL A 437 -7.28 -15.61 24.30
CA VAL A 437 -8.26 -15.69 23.22
C VAL A 437 -9.60 -15.26 23.79
N THR A 438 -10.07 -14.08 23.39
CA THR A 438 -11.33 -13.51 23.87
C THR A 438 -12.38 -13.55 22.77
N PRO A 439 -13.63 -13.92 23.09
CA PRO A 439 -14.69 -14.00 22.12
C PRO A 439 -15.17 -12.60 21.76
N GLY A 440 -15.85 -12.49 20.62
CA GLY A 440 -16.74 -11.38 20.34
C GLY A 440 -18.20 -11.84 20.32
N ASP A 441 -19.07 -10.99 19.77
CA ASP A 441 -20.49 -11.26 19.66
C ASP A 441 -20.86 -11.94 18.33
N GLY A 442 -19.94 -12.03 17.36
CA GLY A 442 -20.18 -12.71 16.09
C GLY A 442 -19.93 -14.21 16.16
N GLU A 443 -20.61 -15.00 15.33
CA GLU A 443 -20.33 -16.43 15.18
C GLU A 443 -18.86 -16.65 14.80
N ARG A 444 -18.22 -17.67 15.42
CA ARG A 444 -16.80 -17.99 15.23
C ARG A 444 -15.83 -16.83 15.48
N SER A 445 -16.26 -15.75 16.14
CA SER A 445 -15.38 -14.65 16.49
C SER A 445 -14.36 -15.06 17.55
N GLY A 446 -13.12 -14.55 17.43
CA GLY A 446 -12.04 -14.88 18.37
C GLY A 446 -11.69 -16.37 18.33
N SER A 447 -11.63 -16.99 17.15
CA SER A 447 -11.43 -18.44 17.00
C SER A 447 -10.20 -18.81 16.17
N VAL A 448 -9.74 -20.05 16.31
CA VAL A 448 -8.70 -20.66 15.49
C VAL A 448 -9.27 -21.93 14.84
N ARG A 449 -9.33 -21.94 13.50
CA ARG A 449 -9.96 -23.02 12.72
C ARG A 449 -9.01 -23.55 11.64
N SER A 450 -8.83 -24.86 11.57
CA SER A 450 -8.13 -25.53 10.47
C SER A 450 -9.00 -26.65 9.91
N GLU A 451 -9.30 -26.65 8.62
CA GLU A 451 -10.00 -27.81 8.02
C GLU A 451 -9.05 -29.02 7.84
N GLY A 452 -7.74 -28.77 7.87
CA GLY A 452 -6.70 -29.79 8.01
C GLY A 452 -6.23 -29.98 9.46
N ARG A 453 -4.96 -30.36 9.60
CA ARG A 453 -4.32 -30.52 10.91
C ARG A 453 -3.84 -29.17 11.44
N LEU A 454 -4.12 -28.85 12.69
CA LEU A 454 -3.43 -27.80 13.44
C LEU A 454 -2.25 -28.45 14.19
N ALA A 455 -1.02 -28.09 13.82
CA ALA A 455 0.19 -28.76 14.31
C ALA A 455 0.39 -28.63 15.83
N GLY A 456 -0.19 -27.60 16.43
CA GLY A 456 -0.22 -27.35 17.87
C GLY A 456 -0.58 -25.89 18.15
N ILE A 457 -1.11 -25.63 19.33
CA ILE A 457 -1.47 -24.27 19.76
C ILE A 457 -1.06 -24.02 21.20
N THR A 458 -0.47 -22.85 21.43
CA THR A 458 -0.14 -22.33 22.76
C THR A 458 -0.81 -20.99 22.96
N ILE A 459 -1.62 -20.88 24.01
CA ILE A 459 -2.24 -19.65 24.50
C ILE A 459 -1.59 -19.35 25.85
N GLY A 460 -0.99 -18.17 26.02
CA GLY A 460 -0.33 -17.79 27.27
C GLY A 460 -1.33 -17.44 28.38
N GLY A 461 -2.49 -16.90 28.01
CA GLY A 461 -3.60 -16.60 28.89
C GLY A 461 -4.73 -17.64 28.83
N ALA A 462 -5.96 -17.17 28.97
CA ALA A 462 -7.19 -17.95 28.96
C ALA A 462 -7.80 -18.08 27.55
N LEU A 463 -8.60 -19.13 27.36
CA LEU A 463 -9.52 -19.32 26.24
C LEU A 463 -10.95 -19.10 26.74
N ARG A 464 -11.67 -18.13 26.17
CA ARG A 464 -13.00 -17.72 26.66
C ARG A 464 -14.06 -17.81 25.58
N GLY A 465 -15.17 -18.48 25.88
CA GLY A 465 -16.37 -18.53 25.06
C GLY A 465 -17.29 -17.34 25.30
N GLY A 466 -17.98 -16.91 24.24
CA GLY A 466 -18.92 -15.80 24.24
C GLY A 466 -20.38 -16.23 24.06
N PHE A 467 -21.22 -15.26 23.72
CA PHE A 467 -22.67 -15.46 23.57
C PHE A 467 -23.06 -16.17 22.28
N SER A 468 -22.29 -15.99 21.21
CA SER A 468 -22.56 -16.59 19.92
C SER A 468 -21.84 -17.92 19.73
N ASP A 469 -22.34 -18.70 18.78
CA ASP A 469 -21.86 -20.05 18.53
C ASP A 469 -20.39 -20.06 18.09
N SER A 470 -19.66 -21.05 18.58
CA SER A 470 -18.25 -21.31 18.26
C SER A 470 -17.31 -20.13 18.50
N THR A 471 -17.68 -19.20 19.37
CA THR A 471 -16.82 -18.10 19.80
C THR A 471 -15.74 -18.58 20.76
N GLY A 472 -14.53 -18.02 20.66
CA GLY A 472 -13.42 -18.46 21.52
C GLY A 472 -13.10 -19.95 21.37
N ARG A 473 -13.21 -20.47 20.15
CA ARG A 473 -13.08 -21.90 19.85
C ARG A 473 -11.76 -22.22 19.16
N ILE A 474 -11.20 -23.37 19.47
CA ILE A 474 -10.10 -23.99 18.72
C ILE A 474 -10.66 -25.23 18.05
N GLU A 475 -10.60 -25.30 16.72
CA GLU A 475 -11.13 -26.42 15.94
C GLU A 475 -10.14 -26.86 14.86
N ALA A 476 -9.91 -28.17 14.76
CA ALA A 476 -9.19 -28.73 13.61
C ALA A 476 -9.63 -30.16 13.26
N ASN A 477 -9.30 -30.63 12.05
CA ASN A 477 -9.46 -32.04 11.70
C ASN A 477 -8.53 -32.96 12.52
N GLY A 478 -7.38 -32.44 12.93
CA GLY A 478 -6.51 -33.10 13.90
C GLY A 478 -5.74 -32.05 14.69
N LEU A 479 -5.60 -32.27 15.99
CA LEU A 479 -4.92 -31.35 16.89
C LEU A 479 -3.60 -31.93 17.38
N GLY A 480 -2.52 -31.17 17.21
CA GLY A 480 -1.29 -31.35 17.95
C GLY A 480 -1.44 -30.99 19.44
N PRO A 481 -0.33 -30.79 20.15
CA PRO A 481 -0.39 -30.37 21.55
C PRO A 481 -1.13 -29.03 21.71
N VAL A 482 -2.04 -28.98 22.68
CA VAL A 482 -2.79 -27.78 23.08
C VAL A 482 -2.30 -27.38 24.47
N SER A 483 -1.84 -26.13 24.61
CA SER A 483 -1.45 -25.55 25.90
C SER A 483 -2.19 -24.24 26.11
N ILE A 484 -2.97 -24.14 27.19
CA ILE A 484 -3.65 -22.92 27.63
C ILE A 484 -3.06 -22.56 28.98
N GLY A 485 -2.46 -21.38 29.10
CA GLY A 485 -1.76 -20.96 30.31
C GLY A 485 -2.71 -20.61 31.46
N GLY A 486 -3.90 -20.10 31.13
CA GLY A 486 -4.97 -19.79 32.07
C GLY A 486 -6.13 -20.79 32.00
N ASP A 487 -7.34 -20.26 32.18
CA ASP A 487 -8.59 -21.02 32.19
C ASP A 487 -9.09 -21.34 30.78
N LEU A 488 -9.84 -22.44 30.66
CA LEU A 488 -10.73 -22.71 29.53
C LEU A 488 -12.17 -22.49 30.02
N ILE A 489 -12.84 -21.47 29.49
CA ILE A 489 -14.13 -20.99 29.99
C ILE A 489 -15.17 -21.05 28.88
N GLY A 490 -16.22 -21.83 29.08
CA GLY A 490 -17.40 -21.87 28.22
C GLY A 490 -18.28 -20.64 28.38
N GLY A 491 -18.96 -20.26 27.31
CA GLY A 491 -19.94 -19.19 27.29
C GLY A 491 -21.37 -19.70 27.07
N PRO A 492 -22.33 -18.77 26.91
CA PRO A 492 -23.71 -19.11 26.56
C PRO A 492 -23.91 -19.61 25.12
N GLY A 493 -23.00 -19.34 24.18
CA GLY A 493 -23.09 -19.84 22.80
C GLY A 493 -22.72 -21.31 22.68
N ASN A 494 -23.27 -22.02 21.69
CA ASN A 494 -22.98 -23.44 21.48
C ASN A 494 -21.53 -23.63 21.04
N GLY A 495 -20.83 -24.59 21.65
CA GLY A 495 -19.42 -24.86 21.39
C GLY A 495 -18.49 -23.69 21.73
N SER A 496 -18.96 -22.69 22.49
CA SER A 496 -18.15 -21.54 22.85
C SER A 496 -17.07 -21.93 23.88
N GLY A 497 -15.87 -21.36 23.75
CA GLY A 497 -14.77 -21.64 24.69
C GLY A 497 -14.29 -23.09 24.65
N SER A 498 -14.40 -23.76 23.50
CA SER A 498 -14.11 -25.19 23.36
C SER A 498 -12.84 -25.48 22.56
N VAL A 499 -12.29 -26.67 22.77
CA VAL A 499 -11.17 -27.24 22.01
C VAL A 499 -11.63 -28.54 21.37
N VAL A 500 -11.71 -28.56 20.05
CA VAL A 500 -12.35 -29.65 19.30
C VAL A 500 -11.45 -30.18 18.19
N SER A 501 -11.36 -31.52 18.12
CA SER A 501 -10.70 -32.24 17.03
C SER A 501 -11.68 -33.20 16.35
N ASP A 502 -11.85 -33.12 15.03
CA ASP A 502 -12.61 -34.13 14.27
C ASP A 502 -11.85 -35.45 14.07
N GLY A 503 -10.58 -35.49 14.49
CA GLY A 503 -9.71 -36.65 14.51
C GLY A 503 -8.95 -36.70 15.84
N ASP A 504 -7.66 -36.99 15.79
CA ASP A 504 -6.84 -37.20 17.00
C ASP A 504 -6.41 -35.88 17.65
N MET A 505 -6.28 -35.88 18.98
CA MET A 505 -5.76 -34.76 19.76
C MET A 505 -4.56 -35.19 20.60
N ALA A 506 -3.37 -34.63 20.32
CA ALA A 506 -2.12 -35.18 20.86
C ALA A 506 -1.99 -35.06 22.39
N SER A 507 -2.29 -33.91 22.97
CA SER A 507 -2.37 -33.69 24.42
C SER A 507 -3.01 -32.34 24.71
N VAL A 508 -3.59 -32.18 25.90
CA VAL A 508 -4.14 -30.89 26.35
C VAL A 508 -3.62 -30.55 27.74
N ALA A 509 -3.08 -29.36 27.90
CA ALA A 509 -2.70 -28.79 29.19
C ALA A 509 -3.43 -27.48 29.42
N VAL A 510 -4.22 -27.41 30.49
CA VAL A 510 -4.89 -26.21 30.98
C VAL A 510 -4.22 -25.80 32.29
N GLY A 511 -3.60 -24.62 32.27
CA GLY A 511 -2.82 -24.09 33.38
C GLY A 511 -3.67 -23.54 34.52
N GLY A 512 -4.94 -23.22 34.25
CA GLY A 512 -5.98 -22.95 35.24
C GLY A 512 -7.01 -24.09 35.30
N GLY A 513 -8.29 -23.71 35.38
CA GLY A 513 -9.43 -24.61 35.42
C GLY A 513 -10.19 -24.72 34.09
N ILE A 514 -11.09 -25.70 34.03
CA ILE A 514 -12.10 -25.83 32.98
C ILE A 514 -13.45 -25.47 33.59
N ARG A 515 -14.17 -24.53 32.99
CA ARG A 515 -15.53 -24.14 33.43
C ARG A 515 -16.50 -24.21 32.25
N GLY A 516 -17.55 -25.00 32.39
CA GLY A 516 -18.67 -25.01 31.44
C GLY A 516 -19.50 -23.74 31.52
N GLY A 517 -20.19 -23.42 30.43
CA GLY A 517 -21.16 -22.34 30.36
C GLY A 517 -22.60 -22.84 30.18
N ASN A 518 -23.48 -21.93 29.75
CA ASN A 518 -24.88 -22.23 29.50
C ASN A 518 -25.12 -22.85 28.11
N GLY A 519 -24.17 -22.67 27.18
CA GLY A 519 -24.27 -23.20 25.83
C GLY A 519 -23.97 -24.70 25.77
N GLU A 520 -24.55 -25.40 24.79
CA GLU A 520 -24.24 -26.81 24.55
C GLU A 520 -22.76 -26.96 24.18
N ASN A 521 -22.07 -27.96 24.72
CA ASN A 521 -20.65 -28.24 24.43
C ASN A 521 -19.72 -27.05 24.78
N SER A 522 -20.16 -26.11 25.62
CA SER A 522 -19.37 -24.95 26.02
C SER A 522 -18.28 -25.32 27.04
N GLY A 523 -17.09 -24.75 26.91
CA GLY A 523 -15.98 -25.08 27.83
C GLY A 523 -15.54 -26.55 27.71
N GLN A 524 -15.71 -27.16 26.55
CA GLN A 524 -15.45 -28.58 26.30
C GLN A 524 -14.06 -28.81 25.70
N ILE A 525 -13.44 -29.95 26.05
CA ILE A 525 -12.35 -30.58 25.28
C ILE A 525 -12.92 -31.83 24.63
N SER A 526 -12.91 -31.91 23.29
CA SER A 526 -13.56 -32.98 22.55
C SER A 526 -12.71 -33.48 21.38
N ALA A 527 -12.70 -34.79 21.17
CA ALA A 527 -12.13 -35.40 19.97
C ALA A 527 -12.96 -36.58 19.46
N SER A 528 -13.11 -36.67 18.14
CA SER A 528 -13.64 -37.90 17.52
C SER A 528 -12.62 -39.04 17.52
N GLY A 529 -11.32 -38.73 17.43
CA GLY A 529 -10.22 -39.67 17.62
C GLY A 529 -9.75 -39.76 19.08
N PRO A 530 -8.66 -40.50 19.36
CA PRO A 530 -8.03 -40.53 20.67
C PRO A 530 -7.53 -39.14 21.11
N ILE A 531 -7.68 -38.86 22.40
CA ILE A 531 -7.00 -37.77 23.10
C ILE A 531 -5.82 -38.38 23.85
N GLY A 532 -4.65 -37.74 23.78
CA GLY A 532 -3.53 -38.07 24.66
C GLY A 532 -3.77 -37.64 26.11
N LEU A 533 -2.71 -37.23 26.80
CA LEU A 533 -2.85 -36.80 28.19
C LEU A 533 -3.60 -35.46 28.27
N VAL A 534 -4.59 -35.40 29.16
CA VAL A 534 -5.28 -34.17 29.55
C VAL A 534 -4.87 -33.80 30.96
N THR A 535 -4.40 -32.57 31.15
CA THR A 535 -4.02 -32.02 32.46
C THR A 535 -4.74 -30.72 32.72
N VAL A 536 -5.38 -30.62 33.89
CA VAL A 536 -6.08 -29.43 34.40
C VAL A 536 -5.46 -29.11 35.76
N ARG A 537 -4.90 -27.92 35.93
CA ARG A 537 -4.19 -27.55 37.16
C ARG A 537 -5.11 -27.10 38.28
N GLU A 538 -6.33 -26.67 37.96
CA GLU A 538 -7.35 -26.34 38.95
C GLU A 538 -8.54 -27.29 38.82
N ASP A 539 -9.76 -26.76 38.98
CA ASP A 539 -11.00 -27.52 38.93
C ASP A 539 -11.48 -27.76 37.50
N LEU A 540 -12.24 -28.84 37.31
CA LEU A 540 -13.09 -29.06 36.15
C LEU A 540 -14.55 -28.95 36.62
N VAL A 541 -15.27 -27.97 36.09
CA VAL A 541 -16.61 -27.59 36.55
C VAL A 541 -17.57 -27.61 35.38
N GLY A 542 -18.63 -28.41 35.48
CA GLY A 542 -19.75 -28.39 34.54
C GLY A 542 -20.58 -27.13 34.64
N GLY A 543 -21.20 -26.75 33.54
CA GLY A 543 -22.15 -25.62 33.47
C GLY A 543 -23.60 -26.09 33.32
N ASP A 544 -24.45 -25.15 32.94
CA ASP A 544 -25.88 -25.40 32.75
C ASP A 544 -26.20 -25.97 31.36
N GLY A 545 -25.30 -25.77 30.38
CA GLY A 545 -25.42 -26.37 29.06
C GLY A 545 -25.13 -27.87 29.06
N SER A 546 -25.79 -28.63 28.18
CA SER A 546 -25.45 -30.04 27.97
C SER A 546 -24.00 -30.19 27.52
N ASN A 547 -23.29 -31.20 28.04
CA ASN A 547 -21.89 -31.50 27.76
C ASN A 547 -20.93 -30.32 28.04
N SER A 548 -21.31 -29.39 28.90
CA SER A 548 -20.51 -28.22 29.23
C SER A 548 -19.43 -28.54 30.28
N GLY A 549 -18.25 -27.93 30.15
CA GLY A 549 -17.14 -28.18 31.08
C GLY A 549 -16.66 -29.64 31.06
N GLN A 550 -16.72 -30.28 29.90
CA GLN A 550 -16.53 -31.72 29.72
C GLN A 550 -15.18 -32.04 29.05
N VAL A 551 -14.58 -33.19 29.37
CA VAL A 551 -13.54 -33.83 28.56
C VAL A 551 -14.12 -35.09 27.92
N THR A 552 -14.13 -35.16 26.59
CA THR A 552 -14.78 -36.28 25.88
C THR A 552 -13.99 -36.80 24.67
N SER A 553 -14.00 -38.12 24.47
CA SER A 553 -13.47 -38.77 23.26
C SER A 553 -14.32 -39.95 22.81
N ARG A 554 -14.59 -40.03 21.50
CA ARG A 554 -15.28 -41.17 20.87
C ARG A 554 -14.38 -42.41 20.69
N ALA A 555 -13.07 -42.29 20.87
CA ALA A 555 -12.15 -43.43 20.79
C ALA A 555 -11.55 -43.76 22.16
N GLY A 556 -10.93 -42.79 22.81
CA GLY A 556 -10.33 -42.96 24.13
C GLY A 556 -9.48 -41.78 24.57
N VAL A 557 -9.21 -41.69 25.87
CA VAL A 557 -8.34 -40.68 26.48
C VAL A 557 -7.20 -41.39 27.21
N ALA A 558 -5.95 -41.09 26.86
CA ALA A 558 -4.78 -41.78 27.41
C ALA A 558 -4.64 -41.60 28.94
N GLY A 559 -5.15 -40.49 29.47
CA GLY A 559 -5.28 -40.25 30.90
C GLY A 559 -5.70 -38.81 31.19
N VAL A 560 -6.36 -38.61 32.32
CA VAL A 560 -6.82 -37.28 32.76
C VAL A 560 -6.31 -37.02 34.16
N THR A 561 -5.66 -35.87 34.37
CA THR A 561 -5.25 -35.40 35.69
C THR A 561 -5.90 -34.05 35.97
N VAL A 562 -6.72 -34.00 37.01
CA VAL A 562 -7.30 -32.78 37.58
C VAL A 562 -6.68 -32.56 38.95
N ALA A 563 -5.92 -31.47 39.10
CA ALA A 563 -5.24 -31.15 40.35
C ALA A 563 -6.17 -30.49 41.39
N GLY A 564 -7.31 -29.94 40.95
CA GLY A 564 -8.44 -29.58 41.80
C GLY A 564 -9.51 -30.66 41.86
N SER A 565 -10.75 -30.21 41.96
CA SER A 565 -11.98 -31.02 42.02
C SER A 565 -12.62 -31.18 40.65
N VAL A 566 -13.45 -32.22 40.51
CA VAL A 566 -14.40 -32.37 39.40
C VAL A 566 -15.80 -32.13 39.95
N ARG A 567 -16.52 -31.16 39.40
CA ARG A 567 -17.88 -30.79 39.82
C ARG A 567 -18.84 -30.85 38.64
N GLY A 568 -19.94 -31.58 38.79
CA GLY A 568 -21.03 -31.58 37.82
C GLY A 568 -21.75 -30.23 37.78
N GLY A 569 -22.35 -29.93 36.63
CA GLY A 569 -23.24 -28.78 36.44
C GLY A 569 -24.72 -29.20 36.47
N SER A 570 -25.62 -28.27 36.14
CA SER A 570 -27.06 -28.59 35.97
C SER A 570 -27.38 -29.19 34.60
N GLY A 571 -26.49 -29.01 33.62
CA GLY A 571 -26.62 -29.58 32.28
C GLY A 571 -26.27 -31.08 32.23
N ALA A 572 -26.96 -31.83 31.37
CA ALA A 572 -26.68 -33.25 31.15
C ALA A 572 -25.23 -33.44 30.69
N GLY A 573 -24.47 -34.31 31.37
CA GLY A 573 -23.04 -34.52 31.06
C GLY A 573 -22.12 -33.37 31.46
N GLY A 574 -22.64 -32.34 32.15
CA GLY A 574 -21.84 -31.23 32.66
C GLY A 574 -20.77 -31.71 33.64
N GLY A 575 -19.52 -31.31 33.42
CA GLY A 575 -18.39 -31.70 34.28
C GLY A 575 -17.95 -33.16 34.11
N ALA A 576 -18.40 -33.85 33.06
CA ALA A 576 -18.06 -35.25 32.84
C ALA A 576 -16.67 -35.43 32.21
N ILE A 577 -16.08 -36.59 32.49
CA ILE A 577 -14.93 -37.13 31.76
C ILE A 577 -15.42 -38.41 31.08
N GLN A 578 -15.64 -38.35 29.77
CA GLN A 578 -16.30 -39.42 29.01
C GLN A 578 -15.37 -39.97 27.92
N ALA A 579 -15.11 -41.27 27.93
CA ALA A 579 -14.28 -41.89 26.91
C ALA A 579 -14.66 -43.36 26.72
N ASN A 580 -14.58 -43.87 25.49
CA ASN A 580 -14.75 -45.30 25.21
C ASN A 580 -13.64 -46.15 25.84
N GLY A 581 -12.44 -45.58 25.96
CA GLY A 581 -11.36 -46.10 26.80
C GLY A 581 -10.73 -44.97 27.58
N LEU A 582 -10.68 -45.08 28.90
CA LEU A 582 -10.01 -44.11 29.77
C LEU A 582 -8.79 -44.78 30.40
N GLY A 583 -7.61 -44.18 30.19
CA GLY A 583 -6.40 -44.56 30.92
C GLY A 583 -6.46 -44.11 32.38
N VAL A 584 -5.33 -43.70 32.95
CA VAL A 584 -5.31 -43.31 34.37
C VAL A 584 -6.06 -42.00 34.58
N LEU A 585 -7.09 -42.03 35.42
CA LEU A 585 -7.79 -40.85 35.94
C LEU A 585 -7.24 -40.49 37.33
N LYS A 586 -6.78 -39.26 37.50
CA LYS A 586 -6.33 -38.70 38.79
C LYS A 586 -7.12 -37.43 39.09
N ILE A 587 -7.87 -37.45 40.18
CA ILE A 587 -8.53 -36.27 40.74
C ILE A 587 -7.94 -36.09 42.13
N ARG A 588 -7.34 -34.93 42.41
CA ARG A 588 -6.72 -34.65 43.72
C ARG A 588 -7.69 -34.05 44.72
N GLY A 589 -8.65 -33.27 44.24
CA GLY A 589 -9.75 -32.74 45.03
C GLY A 589 -10.93 -33.70 45.07
N ASP A 590 -12.14 -33.13 45.14
CA ASP A 590 -13.37 -33.89 45.30
C ASP A 590 -14.00 -34.26 43.95
N LEU A 591 -14.81 -35.32 43.94
CA LEU A 591 -15.74 -35.62 42.85
C LEU A 591 -17.16 -35.32 43.34
N ILE A 592 -17.77 -34.27 42.81
CA ILE A 592 -19.06 -33.74 43.26
C ILE A 592 -20.06 -33.83 42.10
N GLY A 593 -21.20 -34.48 42.34
CA GLY A 593 -22.28 -34.60 41.36
C GLY A 593 -22.96 -33.26 41.03
N GLY A 594 -23.56 -33.18 39.86
CA GLY A 594 -24.43 -32.06 39.45
C GLY A 594 -25.84 -32.18 40.03
N THR A 595 -26.69 -31.20 39.73
CA THR A 595 -28.10 -31.13 40.17
C THR A 595 -29.08 -31.38 39.05
#